data_AF-A0A920L851-F1
#
_entry.id   AF-A0A920L851-F1
#
_cell.length_a   1.000
_cell.length_b   1.000
_cell.length_c   1.000
_cell.angle_alpha   90.00
_cell.angle_beta   90.00
_cell.angle_gamma   90.00
#
_symmetry.space_group_name_H-M   'P 1'
#
loop_
_entity.id
_entity.type
_entity.pdbx_description
1 polymer ?
#
loop_
_entity_poly.entity_id
_entity_poly.type
_entity_poly.pdbx_seq_one_letter_code
_entity_poly.pdbx_strand_id
1 'polypeptide(L)' 'MSKMTCDACNGTRLSETSRNVFINDLNIAQLSNLSIRKDSLFF' A
#
# COMPACT_ATOMS: atom_id res chain seq x y z
N MET A 1 21.63 -3.41 10.91
CA MET A 1 20.24 -3.69 11.38
C MET A 1 19.56 -4.57 10.35
N SER A 2 18.99 -5.70 10.76
CA SER A 2 18.22 -6.58 9.86
C SER A 2 16.79 -6.03 9.70
N LYS A 3 16.30 -5.94 8.46
CA LYS A 3 14.88 -5.63 8.18
C LYS A 3 14.15 -6.96 8.05
N MET A 4 13.14 -7.17 8.89
CA MET A 4 12.23 -8.30 8.79
C MET A 4 10.87 -7.81 8.32
N THR A 5 10.31 -8.48 7.31
CA THR A 5 8.95 -8.22 6.86
C THR A 5 7.98 -8.78 7.89
N CYS A 6 6.96 -8.01 8.26
CA CYS A 6 5.91 -8.49 9.15
C CYS A 6 4.91 -9.35 8.37
N ASP A 7 4.64 -10.57 8.83
CA ASP A 7 3.72 -11.52 8.15
C ASP A 7 2.27 -11.05 8.15
N ALA A 8 1.80 -10.37 9.21
CA ALA A 8 0.41 -9.94 9.32
C ALA A 8 0.05 -8.82 8.31
N CYS A 9 0.97 -7.89 8.07
CA CYS A 9 0.75 -6.74 7.19
C CYS A 9 1.55 -6.81 5.89
N ASN A 10 2.39 -7.81 5.69
CA ASN A 10 3.32 -7.94 4.56
C ASN A 10 4.14 -6.65 4.32
N GLY A 11 4.53 -5.96 5.39
CA GLY A 11 5.30 -4.72 5.33
C GLY A 11 4.51 -3.44 5.00
N THR A 12 3.20 -3.53 4.77
CA THR A 12 2.33 -2.36 4.48
C THR A 12 2.05 -1.49 5.71
N ARG A 13 2.24 -2.04 6.92
CA ARG A 13 2.00 -1.37 8.23
C ARG A 13 0.55 -0.95 8.47
N LEU A 14 -0.40 -1.60 7.79
CA LEU A 14 -1.82 -1.31 7.89
C LEU A 14 -2.61 -2.53 8.33
N SER A 15 -3.77 -2.30 8.97
CA SER A 15 -4.72 -3.37 9.30
C SER A 15 -5.30 -3.99 8.01
N GLU A 16 -5.92 -5.15 8.14
CA GLU A 16 -6.65 -5.77 7.04
C GLU A 16 -7.80 -4.88 6.55
N THR A 17 -8.56 -4.27 7.48
CA THR A 17 -9.68 -3.38 7.15
C THR A 17 -9.23 -2.18 6.32
N SER A 18 -8.10 -1.55 6.65
CA SER A 18 -7.55 -0.44 5.87
C SER A 18 -7.06 -0.87 4.48
N ARG A 19 -6.59 -2.12 4.32
CA ARG A 19 -6.17 -2.67 3.01
C ARG A 19 -7.33 -3.15 2.14
N ASN A 20 -8.53 -3.25 2.70
CA ASN A 20 -9.75 -3.64 1.99
C ASN A 20 -10.60 -2.42 1.56
N VAL A 21 -10.06 -1.20 1.67
CA VAL A 21 -10.66 0.01 1.08
C VAL A 21 -9.96 0.29 -0.23
N PHE A 22 -10.74 0.43 -1.31
CA PHE A 22 -10.22 0.58 -2.67
C PHE A 22 -10.72 1.87 -3.32
N ILE A 23 -9.83 2.50 -4.09
CA ILE A 23 -10.15 3.61 -5.01
C ILE A 23 -9.58 3.21 -6.36
N ASN A 24 -10.43 3.15 -7.39
CA ASN A 24 -10.04 2.66 -8.73
C ASN A 24 -9.27 1.33 -8.66
N ASP A 25 -9.81 0.36 -7.92
CA ASP A 25 -9.26 -0.99 -7.73
C ASP A 25 -7.89 -1.06 -7.02
N LEU A 26 -7.40 0.06 -6.48
CA LEU A 26 -6.17 0.12 -5.69
C LEU A 26 -6.48 0.41 -4.23
N ASN A 27 -5.91 -0.39 -3.32
CA ASN A 27 -5.92 -0.05 -1.91
C ASN A 27 -4.82 0.96 -1.55
N ILE A 28 -4.92 1.53 -0.35
CA ILE A 28 -3.99 2.56 0.12
C ILE A 28 -2.52 2.09 0.12
N ALA A 29 -2.25 0.80 0.40
CA ALA A 29 -0.88 0.27 0.40
C ALA A 29 -0.31 0.18 -1.02
N GLN A 30 -1.15 -0.17 -2.00
CA GLN A 30 -0.77 -0.20 -3.41
C GLN A 30 -0.56 1.21 -3.95
N LEU A 31 -1.48 2.13 -3.64
CA LEU A 31 -1.40 3.53 -4.06
C LEU A 31 -0.12 4.20 -3.53
N SER A 32 0.17 4.07 -2.24
CA SER A 32 1.39 4.61 -1.63
C SER A 32 2.70 4.00 -2.15
N ASN A 33 2.63 2.87 -2.84
CA ASN A 33 3.79 2.19 -3.41
C ASN A 33 3.96 2.42 -4.92
N LEU A 34 3.08 3.23 -5.53
CA LEU A 34 3.28 3.68 -6.90
C LEU A 34 4.48 4.63 -6.99
N SER A 35 4.98 4.81 -8.20
CA SER A 35 5.98 5.84 -8.46
C SER A 35 5.29 7.19 -8.62
N ILE A 36 5.99 8.27 -8.30
CA ILE A 36 5.49 9.65 -8.42
C ILE A 36 4.86 9.91 -9.80
N ARG A 37 5.44 9.38 -10.88
CA ARG A 37 4.88 9.51 -12.23
C ARG A 37 3.52 8.83 -12.38
N LYS A 38 3.34 7.64 -11.81
CA LYS A 38 2.07 6.89 -11.85
C LYS A 38 1.03 7.54 -10.93
N ASP A 39 1.45 7.96 -9.74
CA ASP A 39 0.59 8.70 -8.81
C ASP A 39 0.06 9.99 -9.44
N SER A 40 0.92 10.75 -10.12
CA SER A 40 0.52 11.98 -10.81
C SER A 40 -0.44 11.76 -11.98
N LEU A 41 -0.61 10.52 -12.46
CA LEU A 41 -1.62 10.17 -13.47
C LEU A 41 -2.90 9.61 -12.84
N PHE A 42 -2.84 9.19 -11.57
CA PHE A 42 -3.97 8.66 -10.83
C PHE A 42 -4.85 9.78 -10.26
N PHE A 43 -4.22 10.86 -9.78
CA PHE A 43 -4.87 12.08 -9.29
C PHE A 43 -5.12 13.08 -10.41
#